data_AF-A0A2W5ZB51-F1
#
_entry.id   AF-A0A2W5ZB51-F1
#
_cell.length_a   1.000
_cell.length_b   1.000
_cell.length_c   1.000
_cell.angle_alpha   90.00
_cell.angle_beta   90.00
_cell.angle_gamma   90.00
#
_symmetry.space_group_name_H-M   'P 1'
#
loop_
_entity.id
_entity.type
_entity.pdbx_description
1 polymer ?
#
loop_
_entity_poly.entity_id
_entity_poly.type
_entity_poly.pdbx_seq_one_letter_code
_entity_poly.pdbx_strand_id
1 'polypeptide(L)'
;MISYSQVGVCKSYAALTGNEEKAKPNEGFVIFKIETIDNAKQSDAFHLDPERLMVDQTTAEFQQKDISRRTRRFIDADPRFVQAMGVKGLARAAFPANQKTDVNSFVIVPLPLDSGLGGPNAKTYSFDLVYDTTTTEVQVGSKDVVTTKTNADKTKYSVVENCKELPLK
;
A
#
# COMPACT_ATOMS: atom_id res chain seq x y z
N MET A 1 -5.32 -9.40 10.29
CA MET A 1 -4.53 -8.15 10.47
C MET A 1 -3.38 -8.18 9.47
N ILE A 2 -3.07 -7.04 8.86
CA ILE A 2 -1.99 -6.88 7.89
C ILE A 2 -0.95 -5.94 8.50
N SER A 3 0.25 -6.42 8.78
CA SER A 3 1.36 -5.58 9.22
C SER A 3 2.19 -5.13 8.02
N TYR A 4 2.54 -3.85 7.98
CA TYR A 4 3.29 -3.26 6.89
C TYR A 4 4.21 -2.15 7.37
N SER A 5 5.24 -1.85 6.59
CA SER A 5 6.06 -0.65 6.72
C SER A 5 6.06 0.14 5.42
N GLN A 6 6.08 1.46 5.51
CA GLN A 6 6.34 2.29 4.34
C GLN A 6 7.86 2.34 4.11
N VAL A 7 8.32 2.03 2.91
CA VAL A 7 9.74 2.06 2.58
C VAL A 7 10.18 3.46 2.17
N GLY A 8 9.38 4.12 1.34
CA GLY A 8 9.66 5.47 0.87
C GLY A 8 8.83 5.87 -0.34
N VAL A 9 9.25 6.95 -0.97
CA VAL A 9 8.61 7.52 -2.17
C VAL A 9 9.66 7.72 -3.25
N CYS A 10 9.38 7.27 -4.47
CA CYS A 10 10.24 7.44 -5.64
C CYS A 10 9.48 8.07 -6.82
N LYS A 11 10.20 8.65 -7.80
CA LYS A 11 9.61 9.22 -9.02
C LYS A 11 9.59 8.26 -10.20
N SER A 12 10.48 7.28 -10.21
CA SER A 12 10.58 6.34 -11.33
C SER A 12 11.13 4.98 -10.95
N TYR A 13 10.90 4.00 -11.82
CA TYR A 13 11.61 2.72 -11.79
C TYR A 13 11.95 2.27 -13.22
N ALA A 14 13.11 1.64 -13.39
CA ALA A 14 13.55 1.17 -14.71
C ALA A 14 12.85 -0.15 -15.04
N ALA A 15 11.97 -0.16 -16.03
CA ALA A 15 11.36 -1.40 -16.52
C ALA A 15 12.44 -2.30 -17.17
N LEU A 16 12.20 -3.62 -17.16
CA LEU A 16 13.13 -4.60 -17.73
C LEU A 16 13.44 -4.39 -19.22
N THR A 17 12.59 -3.67 -19.94
CA THR A 17 12.75 -3.34 -21.37
C THR A 17 13.68 -2.16 -21.63
N GLY A 18 14.29 -1.57 -20.59
CA GLY A 18 15.18 -0.41 -20.69
C GLY A 18 14.45 0.94 -20.69
N ASN A 19 13.11 0.93 -20.79
CA ASN A 19 12.29 2.11 -20.58
C ASN A 19 12.12 2.40 -19.09
N GLU A 20 12.03 3.68 -18.73
CA GLU A 20 11.77 4.11 -17.37
C GLU A 20 10.27 4.41 -17.19
N GLU A 21 9.63 3.74 -16.23
CA GLU A 21 8.29 4.12 -15.80
C GLU A 21 8.41 5.32 -14.87
N LYS A 22 7.72 6.41 -15.22
CA LYS A 22 7.75 7.67 -14.46
C LYS A 22 6.38 7.94 -13.87
N ALA A 23 6.36 8.35 -12.61
CA ALA A 23 5.17 8.92 -12.02
C ALA A 23 4.75 10.18 -12.81
N LYS A 24 3.46 10.48 -12.83
CA LYS A 24 2.95 11.70 -13.47
C LYS A 24 3.54 12.94 -12.79
N PRO A 25 3.47 14.12 -13.46
CA PRO A 25 3.78 15.38 -12.78
C PRO A 25 3.05 15.48 -11.44
N ASN A 26 3.80 15.84 -10.40
CA ASN A 26 3.35 15.94 -9.01
C ASN A 26 2.91 14.63 -8.33
N GLU A 27 3.00 13.48 -8.99
CA GLU A 27 2.82 12.17 -8.37
C GLU A 27 4.16 11.57 -7.92
N GLY A 28 4.09 10.59 -7.03
CA GLY A 28 5.18 9.71 -6.67
C GLY A 28 4.67 8.30 -6.43
N PHE A 29 5.55 7.34 -6.60
CA PHE A 29 5.30 5.95 -6.24
C PHE A 29 5.64 5.75 -4.77
N VAL A 30 4.62 5.50 -3.96
CA VAL A 30 4.79 5.15 -2.55
C VAL A 30 4.92 3.65 -2.43
N ILE A 31 6.01 3.20 -1.81
CA ILE A 31 6.32 1.78 -1.69
C ILE A 31 6.05 1.32 -0.27
N PHE A 32 5.30 0.23 -0.15
CA PHE A 32 5.04 -0.44 1.12
C PHE A 32 5.60 -1.85 1.08
N LYS A 33 6.22 -2.26 2.19
CA LYS A 33 6.54 -3.66 2.48
C LYS A 33 5.40 -4.22 3.32
N ILE A 34 4.70 -5.19 2.79
CA ILE A 34 3.78 -6.03 3.55
C ILE A 34 4.61 -7.10 4.23
N GLU A 35 4.60 -7.09 5.55
CA GLU A 35 5.49 -7.90 6.38
C GLU A 35 4.79 -9.20 6.74
N THR A 36 3.62 -9.08 7.37
CA THR A 36 2.89 -10.24 7.89
C THR A 36 1.39 -10.14 7.63
N ILE A 37 0.77 -11.29 7.41
CA ILE A 37 -0.67 -11.48 7.46
C ILE A 37 -0.97 -12.33 8.69
N ASP A 38 -1.55 -11.71 9.70
CA ASP A 38 -1.92 -12.36 10.96
C ASP A 38 -3.41 -12.68 10.96
N ASN A 39 -3.72 -13.94 10.73
CA ASN A 39 -5.06 -14.52 10.80
C ASN A 39 -5.21 -15.44 12.03
N ALA A 40 -4.30 -15.32 13.02
CA ALA A 40 -4.21 -16.26 14.15
C ALA A 40 -5.41 -16.21 15.11
N LYS A 41 -6.16 -15.11 15.10
CA LYS A 41 -7.34 -14.90 15.96
C LYS A 41 -8.66 -15.12 15.22
N GLN A 42 -8.62 -15.60 13.98
CA GLN A 42 -9.82 -15.80 13.16
C GLN A 42 -10.13 -17.29 13.00
N SER A 43 -11.43 -17.59 13.00
CA SER A 43 -12.02 -18.92 12.79
C SER A 43 -11.95 -19.39 11.35
N ASP A 44 -11.85 -18.46 10.39
CA ASP A 44 -11.98 -18.71 8.97
C ASP A 44 -10.72 -18.27 8.22
N ALA A 45 -10.51 -18.84 7.03
CA ALA A 45 -9.42 -18.41 6.15
C ALA A 45 -9.65 -16.98 5.67
N PHE A 46 -8.58 -16.19 5.63
CA PHE A 46 -8.60 -14.86 5.05
C PHE A 46 -8.15 -14.93 3.59
N HIS A 47 -9.02 -14.53 2.68
CA HIS A 47 -8.71 -14.43 1.26
C HIS A 47 -8.24 -13.02 0.93
N LEU A 48 -6.92 -12.86 0.80
CA LEU A 48 -6.32 -11.58 0.46
C LEU A 48 -6.52 -11.28 -1.02
N ASP A 49 -7.08 -10.11 -1.29
CA ASP A 49 -7.03 -9.47 -2.59
C ASP A 49 -6.16 -8.21 -2.51
N PRO A 50 -4.91 -8.24 -3.02
CA PRO A 50 -4.01 -7.10 -2.95
C PRO A 50 -4.62 -5.81 -3.50
N GLU A 51 -5.45 -5.89 -4.56
CA GLU A 51 -6.07 -4.74 -5.20
C GLU A 51 -7.06 -3.99 -4.29
N ARG A 52 -7.43 -4.56 -3.13
CA ARG A 52 -8.22 -3.88 -2.10
C ARG A 52 -7.37 -3.04 -1.15
N LEU A 53 -6.05 -3.16 -1.20
CA LEU A 53 -5.15 -2.28 -0.45
C LEU A 53 -5.14 -0.90 -1.11
N MET A 54 -5.29 0.13 -0.30
CA MET A 54 -5.32 1.52 -0.74
C MET A 54 -4.71 2.45 0.28
N VAL A 55 -4.26 3.60 -0.18
CA VAL A 55 -4.01 4.75 0.68
C VAL A 55 -5.27 5.62 0.67
N ASP A 56 -5.80 5.89 1.86
CA ASP A 56 -6.89 6.82 2.06
C ASP A 56 -6.31 8.18 2.50
N GLN A 57 -6.33 9.15 1.57
CA GLN A 57 -5.89 10.53 1.82
C GLN A 57 -7.05 11.41 2.30
N THR A 58 -8.07 10.88 2.96
CA THR A 58 -9.10 11.72 3.57
C THR A 58 -8.69 12.19 4.96
N THR A 59 -9.07 13.42 5.32
CA THR A 59 -9.14 13.77 6.74
C THR A 59 -10.38 13.14 7.36
N ALA A 60 -10.42 12.99 8.69
CA ALA A 60 -11.60 12.51 9.42
C ALA A 60 -12.89 13.29 9.07
N GLU A 61 -12.76 14.57 8.73
CA GLU A 61 -13.88 15.43 8.30
C GLU A 61 -14.43 15.04 6.92
N PHE A 62 -13.58 14.57 6.00
CA PHE A 62 -13.97 14.21 4.64
C PHE A 62 -14.36 12.75 4.46
N GLN A 63 -14.07 11.89 5.44
CA GLN A 63 -14.48 10.47 5.44
C GLN A 63 -16.00 10.27 5.36
N GLN A 64 -16.79 11.24 5.82
CA GLN A 64 -18.25 11.21 5.80
C GLN A 64 -18.87 11.71 4.49
N LYS A 65 -18.07 12.17 3.52
CA LYS A 65 -18.53 12.76 2.25
C LYS A 65 -18.09 11.91 1.05
N ASP A 66 -18.79 12.05 -0.07
CA ASP A 66 -18.51 11.31 -1.32
C ASP A 66 -17.11 11.62 -1.92
N ILE A 67 -16.49 12.71 -1.44
CA ILE A 67 -15.09 13.10 -1.71
C ILE A 67 -14.10 12.00 -1.27
N SER A 68 -14.48 11.16 -0.29
CA SER A 68 -13.66 10.06 0.18
C SER A 68 -13.33 9.02 -0.89
N ARG A 69 -14.27 8.72 -1.80
CA ARG A 69 -14.01 7.74 -2.87
C ARG A 69 -12.99 8.25 -3.90
N ARG A 70 -12.94 9.56 -4.13
CA ARG A 70 -12.04 10.17 -5.14
C ARG A 70 -10.59 10.33 -4.65
N THR A 71 -10.37 10.20 -3.35
CA THR A 71 -9.05 10.37 -2.70
C THR A 71 -8.41 9.04 -2.33
N ARG A 72 -9.18 7.94 -2.38
CA ARG A 72 -8.66 6.58 -2.33
C ARG A 72 -7.79 6.31 -3.55
N ARG A 73 -6.62 5.74 -3.31
CA ARG A 73 -5.67 5.29 -4.34
C ARG A 73 -5.26 3.87 -4.02
N PHE A 74 -5.68 2.96 -4.89
CA PHE A 74 -5.39 1.54 -4.75
C PHE A 74 -3.95 1.24 -5.18
N ILE A 75 -3.44 0.09 -4.73
CA ILE A 75 -2.16 -0.40 -5.22
C ILE A 75 -2.19 -0.55 -6.74
N ASP A 76 -1.03 -0.34 -7.35
CA ASP A 76 -0.79 -0.72 -8.73
C ASP A 76 -0.32 -2.18 -8.76
N ALA A 77 -1.11 -3.04 -9.42
CA ALA A 77 -0.84 -4.47 -9.53
C ALA A 77 0.12 -4.81 -10.68
N ASP A 78 0.68 -3.81 -11.36
CA ASP A 78 1.62 -4.01 -12.44
C ASP A 78 2.88 -4.78 -11.98
N PRO A 79 3.17 -5.96 -12.56
CA PRO A 79 4.30 -6.77 -12.14
C PRO A 79 5.66 -6.14 -12.51
N ARG A 80 5.69 -5.14 -13.40
CA ARG A 80 6.93 -4.51 -13.87
C ARG A 80 7.73 -3.89 -12.73
N PHE A 81 7.07 -3.31 -11.73
CA PHE A 81 7.77 -2.73 -10.57
C PHE A 81 8.55 -3.80 -9.80
N VAL A 82 7.89 -4.88 -9.39
CA VAL A 82 8.52 -5.91 -8.54
C VAL A 82 9.61 -6.66 -9.30
N GLN A 83 9.40 -6.88 -10.60
CA GLN A 83 10.42 -7.42 -11.51
C GLN A 83 11.63 -6.49 -11.64
N ALA A 84 11.40 -5.20 -11.85
CA ALA A 84 12.46 -4.18 -11.98
C ALA A 84 13.31 -4.03 -10.73
N MET A 85 12.68 -4.11 -9.55
CA MET A 85 13.35 -3.99 -8.26
C MET A 85 13.95 -5.32 -7.76
N GLY A 86 13.61 -6.45 -8.40
CA GLY A 86 14.06 -7.77 -7.96
C GLY A 86 13.47 -8.18 -6.60
N VAL A 87 12.23 -7.77 -6.32
CA VAL A 87 11.52 -8.05 -5.06
C VAL A 87 10.30 -8.92 -5.28
N LYS A 88 9.78 -9.51 -4.20
CA LYS A 88 8.55 -10.29 -4.24
C LYS A 88 7.33 -9.35 -4.22
N GLY A 89 6.44 -9.47 -5.19
CA GLY A 89 5.13 -8.80 -5.16
C GLY A 89 4.14 -9.47 -4.21
N LEU A 90 3.12 -8.73 -3.80
CA LEU A 90 1.99 -9.30 -3.05
C LEU A 90 1.01 -9.92 -4.05
N ALA A 91 0.71 -11.21 -3.89
CA ALA A 91 -0.23 -11.94 -4.74
C ALA A 91 -1.51 -12.29 -3.98
N ARG A 92 -2.59 -12.52 -4.73
CA ARG A 92 -3.82 -13.12 -4.19
C ARG A 92 -3.50 -14.47 -3.56
N ALA A 93 -3.93 -14.68 -2.32
CA ALA A 93 -3.68 -15.90 -1.58
C ALA A 93 -4.72 -16.11 -0.48
N ALA A 94 -4.93 -17.37 -0.11
CA ALA A 94 -5.68 -17.74 1.08
C ALA A 94 -4.71 -17.93 2.25
N PHE A 95 -5.01 -17.26 3.36
CA PHE A 95 -4.27 -17.37 4.61
C PHE A 95 -5.11 -18.17 5.60
N PRO A 96 -4.65 -19.36 6.05
CA PRO A 96 -5.43 -20.23 6.91
C PRO A 96 -5.87 -19.56 8.22
N ALA A 97 -6.98 -20.04 8.77
CA ALA A 97 -7.41 -19.71 10.13
C ALA A 97 -6.32 -20.09 11.14
N ASN A 98 -6.25 -19.36 12.25
CA ASN A 98 -5.32 -19.64 13.36
C ASN A 98 -3.83 -19.60 12.98
N GLN A 99 -3.47 -18.93 11.88
CA GLN A 99 -2.09 -18.80 11.43
C GLN A 99 -1.64 -17.35 11.25
N LYS A 100 -0.38 -17.08 11.60
CA LYS A 100 0.36 -15.89 11.17
C LYS A 100 1.36 -16.29 10.09
N THR A 101 1.41 -15.52 9.01
CA THR A 101 2.28 -15.79 7.86
C THR A 101 3.15 -14.57 7.58
N ASP A 102 4.46 -14.78 7.48
CA ASP A 102 5.41 -13.78 7.01
C ASP A 102 5.38 -13.78 5.48
N VAL A 103 4.86 -12.70 4.88
CA VAL A 103 4.69 -12.61 3.42
C VAL A 103 5.89 -11.95 2.76
N ASN A 104 6.50 -10.94 3.43
CA ASN A 104 7.66 -10.18 2.95
C ASN A 104 7.54 -9.80 1.46
N SER A 105 6.42 -9.14 1.13
CA SER A 105 6.06 -8.74 -0.22
C SER A 105 5.98 -7.22 -0.33
N PHE A 106 6.17 -6.68 -1.51
CA PHE A 106 6.11 -5.25 -1.77
C PHE A 106 4.91 -4.90 -2.63
N VAL A 107 4.34 -3.73 -2.37
CA VAL A 107 3.30 -3.10 -3.18
C VAL A 107 3.67 -1.64 -3.43
N ILE A 108 3.15 -1.11 -4.52
CA ILE A 108 3.40 0.26 -4.99
C ILE A 108 2.05 0.98 -5.15
N VAL A 109 1.98 2.24 -4.74
CA VAL A 109 0.78 3.09 -4.88
C VAL A 109 1.19 4.40 -5.54
N PRO A 110 0.68 4.72 -6.75
CA PRO A 110 0.88 6.04 -7.35
C PRO A 110 0.00 7.07 -6.63
N LEU A 111 0.63 8.07 -6.00
CA LEU A 111 -0.04 9.11 -5.23
C LEU A 111 0.36 10.52 -5.67
N PRO A 112 -0.60 11.45 -5.78
CA PRO A 112 -0.31 12.88 -5.78
C PRO A 112 0.40 13.27 -4.48
N LEU A 113 1.52 13.99 -4.62
CA LEU A 113 2.35 14.46 -3.49
C LEU A 113 2.04 15.90 -3.09
N ASP A 114 1.31 16.63 -3.93
CA ASP A 114 0.97 18.05 -3.78
C ASP A 114 -0.47 18.29 -3.32
N SER A 115 -1.26 17.23 -3.12
CA SER A 115 -2.72 17.34 -3.12
C SER A 115 -3.33 18.14 -1.97
N GLY A 116 -2.56 18.62 -0.98
CA GLY A 116 -3.07 19.36 0.20
C GLY A 116 -4.03 18.56 1.09
N LEU A 117 -4.50 17.42 0.58
CA LEU A 117 -5.42 16.46 1.16
C LEU A 117 -4.68 15.33 1.85
N GLY A 118 -3.35 15.25 1.77
CA GLY A 118 -2.49 14.16 2.30
C GLY A 118 -2.47 13.97 3.82
N GLY A 119 -3.56 14.28 4.53
CA GLY A 119 -3.67 14.22 5.97
C GLY A 119 -2.74 15.20 6.68
N PRO A 120 -2.62 15.11 8.02
CA PRO A 120 -1.74 15.98 8.82
C PRO A 120 -0.24 15.87 8.47
N ASN A 121 0.12 14.96 7.55
CA ASN A 121 1.47 14.53 7.21
C ASN A 121 1.90 14.88 5.76
N ALA A 122 1.17 15.75 5.04
CA ALA A 122 1.44 16.08 3.63
C ALA A 122 2.88 16.60 3.34
N LYS A 123 3.64 17.00 4.36
CA LYS A 123 5.06 17.42 4.26
C LYS A 123 6.07 16.38 4.77
N THR A 124 5.60 15.27 5.33
CA THR A 124 6.42 14.16 5.83
C THR A 124 6.31 12.92 4.95
N TYR A 125 5.38 12.92 3.98
CA TYR A 125 5.12 11.82 3.05
C TYR A 125 4.93 10.48 3.78
N SER A 126 4.33 10.50 4.96
CA SER A 126 3.99 9.30 5.73
C SER A 126 2.52 8.97 5.49
N PHE A 127 2.28 7.86 4.80
CA PHE A 127 0.97 7.42 4.36
C PHE A 127 0.55 6.13 5.07
N ASP A 128 -0.76 6.00 5.31
CA ASP A 128 -1.35 4.80 5.90
C ASP A 128 -2.03 3.95 4.82
N LEU A 129 -1.77 2.65 4.89
CA LEU A 129 -2.40 1.65 4.06
C LEU A 129 -3.66 1.12 4.76
N VAL A 130 -4.76 1.02 4.01
CA VAL A 130 -6.06 0.52 4.46
C VAL A 130 -6.49 -0.60 3.50
N TYR A 131 -7.28 -1.55 3.99
CA TYR A 131 -7.85 -2.62 3.17
C TYR A 131 -9.36 -2.39 2.99
N ASP A 132 -9.83 -2.26 1.75
CA ASP A 132 -11.23 -2.02 1.46
C ASP A 132 -12.08 -3.28 1.64
N THR A 133 -12.91 -3.29 2.68
CA THR A 133 -13.90 -4.33 2.97
C THR A 133 -15.31 -3.96 2.52
N THR A 134 -15.52 -2.74 1.98
CA THR A 134 -16.85 -2.17 1.72
C THR A 134 -17.44 -2.51 0.35
N THR A 135 -16.65 -3.10 -0.55
CA THR A 135 -17.14 -3.56 -1.86
C THR A 135 -17.88 -4.89 -1.72
N THR A 136 -19.19 -4.84 -2.00
CA THR A 136 -20.24 -5.86 -1.81
C THR A 136 -20.07 -7.18 -2.59
N GLU A 137 -18.92 -7.40 -3.25
CA GLU A 137 -18.71 -8.57 -4.12
C GLU A 137 -18.01 -9.75 -3.43
N VAL A 138 -17.70 -9.68 -2.13
CA VAL A 138 -17.25 -10.86 -1.37
C VAL A 138 -18.04 -11.01 -0.09
N GLN A 139 -18.96 -11.97 -0.15
CA GLN A 139 -19.56 -12.81 0.90
C GLN A 139 -19.27 -12.46 2.36
N VAL A 140 -20.36 -12.30 3.11
CA VAL A 140 -20.58 -12.68 4.53
C VAL A 140 -19.34 -13.32 5.18
N GLY A 141 -18.53 -12.51 5.88
CA GLY A 141 -17.41 -13.03 6.68
C GLY A 141 -16.16 -12.16 6.77
N SER A 142 -16.00 -11.12 5.94
CA SER A 142 -14.88 -10.18 6.01
C SER A 142 -14.99 -9.24 7.22
N LYS A 143 -14.67 -9.78 8.40
CA LYS A 143 -14.38 -9.01 9.62
C LYS A 143 -13.38 -7.90 9.29
N ASP A 144 -13.55 -6.73 9.92
CA ASP A 144 -12.72 -5.54 9.70
C ASP A 144 -11.23 -5.91 9.57
N VAL A 145 -10.68 -5.72 8.37
CA VAL A 145 -9.28 -6.03 8.11
C VAL A 145 -8.44 -4.88 8.66
N VAL A 146 -7.92 -5.08 9.87
CA VAL A 146 -7.01 -4.12 10.50
C VAL A 146 -5.67 -4.14 9.79
N THR A 147 -5.20 -2.97 9.38
CA THR A 147 -3.84 -2.73 8.90
C THR A 147 -3.03 -2.04 10.00
N THR A 148 -1.73 -2.35 10.12
CA THR A 148 -0.86 -1.77 11.16
C THR A 148 0.49 -1.41 10.57
N LYS A 149 0.81 -0.11 10.62
CA LYS A 149 2.12 0.42 10.23
C LYS A 149 3.15 0.11 11.32
N THR A 150 4.26 -0.53 10.97
CA THR A 150 5.26 -1.01 11.94
C THR A 150 6.41 -0.03 12.13
N ASN A 151 6.60 0.92 11.21
CA ASN A 151 7.58 1.99 11.37
C ASN A 151 6.92 3.32 11.79
N ALA A 152 7.65 4.10 12.59
CA ALA A 152 7.09 5.23 13.35
C ALA A 152 6.49 6.33 12.46
N ASP A 153 5.36 6.91 12.89
CA ASP A 153 4.63 7.99 12.19
C ASP A 153 5.44 9.27 11.99
N LYS A 154 6.51 9.45 12.77
CA LYS A 154 7.44 10.60 12.67
C LYS A 154 8.50 10.43 11.58
N THR A 155 8.48 9.31 10.85
CA THR A 155 9.42 9.08 9.74
C THR A 155 9.07 10.03 8.61
N LYS A 156 9.95 11.00 8.36
CA LYS A 156 9.89 11.83 7.16
C LYS A 156 10.56 11.06 6.04
N TYR A 157 9.80 10.77 4.99
CA TYR A 157 10.38 10.17 3.79
C TYR A 157 10.83 11.28 2.85
N SER A 158 12.05 11.21 2.34
CA SER A 158 12.45 11.98 1.16
C SER A 158 11.87 11.31 -0.09
N VAL A 159 11.56 12.11 -1.09
CA VAL A 159 11.26 11.61 -2.43
C VAL A 159 12.59 11.42 -3.15
N VAL A 160 12.90 10.19 -3.55
CA VAL A 160 14.08 9.89 -4.37
C VAL A 160 13.69 9.87 -5.85
N GLU A 161 14.66 10.02 -6.74
CA GLU A 161 14.37 9.97 -8.18
C GLU A 161 14.02 8.54 -8.58
N ASN A 162 14.87 7.56 -8.25
CA ASN A 162 14.66 6.18 -8.66
C ASN A 162 14.34 5.24 -7.48
N CYS A 163 13.38 4.32 -7.66
CA CYS A 163 12.99 3.36 -6.63
C CYS A 163 14.13 2.40 -6.22
N LYS A 164 15.18 2.23 -7.03
CA LYS A 164 16.38 1.45 -6.66
C LYS A 164 17.19 2.08 -5.53
N GLU A 165 17.01 3.36 -5.26
CA GLU A 165 17.65 4.06 -4.15
C GLU A 165 16.97 3.74 -2.80
N LEU A 166 15.77 3.15 -2.83
CA LEU A 166 15.05 2.76 -1.62
C LEU A 166 15.61 1.46 -1.03
N PRO A 167 15.58 1.31 0.31
CA PRO A 167 16.06 0.10 0.99
C PRO A 167 15.03 -1.04 0.88
N LEU A 168 14.95 -1.67 -0.29
CA LEU A 168 13.99 -2.73 -0.61
C LEU A 168 14.51 -4.16 -0.27
N LYS A 169 15.60 -4.28 0.50
CA LYS A 169 16.24 -5.55 0.87
C LYS A 169 16.06 -5.87 2.34
#